data_AF-A0A8H5JJS4-F1
#
_entry.id   AF-A0A8H5JJS4-F1
#
_cell.length_a   1.000
_cell.length_b   1.000
_cell.length_c   1.000
_cell.angle_alpha   90.00
_cell.angle_beta   90.00
_cell.angle_gamma   90.00
#
_symmetry.space_group_name_H-M   'P 1'
#
loop_
_entity.id
_entity.type
_entity.pdbx_description
1 polymer ?
#
loop_
_entity_poly.entity_id
_entity_poly.type
_entity_poly.pdbx_seq_one_letter_code
_entity_poly.pdbx_strand_id
1 'polypeptide(L)'
;MSLNLHDPRIWMKALPDDMSVTQISLPGTHNSHAIESNVVVASNGNVNFAAHYTFENEGGRWAFGLCHGSAKLKESLTQVLDGMADFLKKYPSETLLISIKWDEEKLDGSKSVPTAPDWNLRFGVSEIWDKHNWFKGAYWPKLHEVRGRAILLRRFWNPENESLGINFDKPSFFDNARSDGPQGKWKQTTDPKRGAMSIEDRWKCAQVMLNEAKEADFNDDIIYFASTCDVWLELGAKTPMFWDPSYYAKHLYQPLVSFLTGEYGSQKKGRYGVVVTDFCNQDISRLIYEQNFSR
;
A
#
# COMPACT_ATOMS: atom_id res chain seq x y z
N MET A 1 -20.70 24.64 -10.80
CA MET A 1 -19.61 23.86 -11.43
C MET A 1 -19.92 22.40 -11.19
N SER A 2 -20.04 21.59 -12.24
CA SER A 2 -20.14 20.13 -12.13
C SER A 2 -18.82 19.60 -11.55
N LEU A 3 -18.85 18.87 -10.43
CA LEU A 3 -17.67 18.11 -9.98
C LEU A 3 -17.40 17.03 -11.03
N ASN A 4 -16.23 17.04 -11.65
CA ASN A 4 -15.79 15.91 -12.45
C ASN A 4 -15.38 14.77 -11.49
N LEU A 5 -16.34 13.90 -11.16
CA LEU A 5 -16.16 12.75 -10.28
C LEU A 5 -15.14 11.72 -10.82
N HIS A 6 -14.68 11.89 -12.07
CA HIS A 6 -13.70 11.01 -12.72
C HIS A 6 -12.28 11.59 -12.76
N ASP A 7 -12.01 12.76 -12.16
CA ASP A 7 -10.63 13.22 -12.02
C ASP A 7 -9.93 12.41 -10.92
N PRO A 8 -8.97 11.53 -11.25
CA PRO A 8 -8.32 10.63 -10.29
C PRO A 8 -7.47 11.38 -9.26
N ARG A 9 -7.30 12.70 -9.38
CA ARG A 9 -6.51 13.53 -8.46
C ARG A 9 -7.35 14.18 -7.36
N ILE A 10 -8.69 14.16 -7.47
CA ILE A 10 -9.61 14.85 -6.55
C ILE A 10 -10.88 14.05 -6.26
N TRP A 11 -10.86 12.73 -6.46
CA TRP A 11 -12.06 11.90 -6.37
C TRP A 11 -12.58 11.82 -4.93
N MET A 12 -11.70 11.86 -3.92
CA MET A 12 -12.14 11.82 -2.51
C MET A 12 -12.94 13.07 -2.11
N LYS A 13 -12.87 14.16 -2.87
CA LYS A 13 -13.67 15.37 -2.65
C LYS A 13 -15.17 15.11 -2.61
N ALA A 14 -15.65 14.09 -3.32
CA ALA A 14 -17.07 13.74 -3.38
C ALA A 14 -17.52 12.81 -2.23
N LEU A 15 -16.58 12.31 -1.42
CA LEU A 15 -16.90 11.47 -0.27
C LEU A 15 -17.29 12.33 0.94
N PRO A 16 -18.23 11.88 1.80
CA PRO A 16 -18.59 12.57 3.03
C PRO A 16 -17.43 12.69 4.02
N ASP A 17 -17.35 13.82 4.72
CA ASP A 17 -16.32 14.10 5.71
C ASP A 17 -16.36 13.19 6.94
N ASP A 18 -17.52 12.63 7.26
CA ASP A 18 -17.74 11.72 8.39
C ASP A 18 -17.51 10.23 8.04
N MET A 19 -17.23 9.91 6.77
CA MET A 19 -16.86 8.57 6.31
C MET A 19 -15.52 8.16 6.89
N SER A 20 -15.43 6.94 7.43
CA SER A 20 -14.16 6.36 7.90
C SER A 20 -13.29 5.94 6.72
N VAL A 21 -11.97 6.06 6.84
CA VAL A 21 -11.06 5.56 5.78
C VAL A 21 -11.19 4.05 5.55
N THR A 22 -11.63 3.28 6.58
CA THR A 22 -11.88 1.84 6.47
C THR A 22 -13.07 1.49 5.57
N GLN A 23 -13.87 2.48 5.19
CA GLN A 23 -15.04 2.30 4.34
C GLN A 23 -14.74 2.43 2.84
N ILE A 24 -13.54 2.90 2.51
CA ILE A 24 -13.19 3.35 1.17
C ILE A 24 -12.47 2.23 0.42
N SER A 25 -12.88 1.98 -0.82
CA SER A 25 -12.13 1.20 -1.79
C SER A 25 -10.99 2.06 -2.33
N LEU A 26 -9.75 1.71 -2.01
CA LEU A 26 -8.56 2.50 -2.33
C LEU A 26 -7.65 1.75 -3.30
N PRO A 27 -7.26 2.36 -4.44
CA PRO A 27 -6.20 1.81 -5.27
C PRO A 27 -4.85 1.91 -4.56
N GLY A 28 -4.04 0.86 -4.66
CA GLY A 28 -2.72 0.79 -4.05
C GLY A 28 -1.66 0.23 -4.98
N THR A 29 -0.42 0.56 -4.69
CA THR A 29 0.73 0.15 -5.51
C THR A 29 1.77 -0.57 -4.68
N HIS A 30 2.31 -1.66 -5.21
CA HIS A 30 3.40 -2.41 -4.57
C HIS A 30 4.76 -1.85 -5.03
N ASN A 31 5.71 -1.74 -4.07
CA ASN A 31 7.06 -1.19 -4.28
C ASN A 31 7.06 0.05 -5.18
N SER A 32 6.27 1.05 -4.80
CA SER A 32 5.80 2.13 -5.67
C SER A 32 6.89 2.98 -6.32
N HIS A 33 8.11 2.93 -5.77
CA HIS A 33 9.28 3.66 -6.27
C HIS A 33 10.28 2.79 -7.05
N ALA A 34 10.00 1.51 -7.26
CA ALA A 34 10.80 0.60 -8.09
C ALA A 34 10.52 0.82 -9.59
N ILE A 35 10.61 2.08 -10.05
CA ILE A 35 10.38 2.52 -11.42
C ILE A 35 11.58 3.34 -11.92
N GLU A 36 11.94 3.22 -13.21
CA GLU A 36 13.07 3.98 -13.79
C GLU A 36 12.81 5.49 -13.89
N SER A 37 11.55 5.92 -13.82
CA SER A 37 11.09 7.30 -13.96
C SER A 37 10.05 7.66 -12.89
N ASN A 38 10.24 8.81 -12.24
CA ASN A 38 9.51 9.32 -11.08
C ASN A 38 8.02 9.59 -11.36
N VAL A 39 7.19 8.56 -11.46
CA VAL A 39 5.74 8.73 -11.44
C VAL A 39 5.32 8.92 -10.00
N VAL A 40 4.91 10.15 -9.67
CA VAL A 40 4.21 10.46 -8.43
C VAL A 40 2.96 9.58 -8.35
N VAL A 41 3.03 8.50 -7.56
CA VAL A 41 1.95 7.54 -7.31
C VAL A 41 0.90 8.14 -6.37
N ALA A 42 0.68 9.45 -6.42
CA ALA A 42 -0.20 10.16 -5.50
C ALA A 42 -1.66 10.20 -5.97
N SER A 43 -1.96 9.81 -7.22
CA SER A 43 -3.36 9.59 -7.66
C SER A 43 -3.94 8.23 -7.23
N ASN A 44 -3.14 7.38 -6.59
CA ASN A 44 -3.56 6.06 -6.13
C ASN A 44 -3.47 6.05 -4.61
N GLY A 45 -4.61 5.94 -3.93
CA GLY A 45 -4.77 6.15 -2.48
C GLY A 45 -3.89 5.32 -1.52
N ASN A 46 -2.98 4.46 -2.00
CA ASN A 46 -1.93 3.82 -1.20
C ASN A 46 -0.59 3.68 -1.95
N VAL A 47 0.51 3.91 -1.23
CA VAL A 47 1.87 3.82 -1.75
C VAL A 47 2.76 3.07 -0.75
N ASN A 48 3.50 2.06 -1.25
CA ASN A 48 4.39 1.21 -0.45
C ASN A 48 5.86 1.58 -0.71
N PHE A 49 6.56 2.05 0.32
CA PHE A 49 7.99 2.35 0.28
C PHE A 49 8.82 1.37 1.09
N ALA A 50 10.03 1.17 0.58
CA ALA A 50 11.05 0.30 1.11
C ALA A 50 12.31 1.15 1.27
N ALA A 51 12.79 1.30 2.51
CA ALA A 51 13.88 2.19 2.86
C ALA A 51 15.14 1.40 3.27
N HIS A 52 16.31 1.98 3.01
CA HIS A 52 17.63 1.53 3.48
C HIS A 52 18.47 2.69 4.03
N TYR A 53 19.55 2.38 4.73
CA TYR A 53 20.44 3.42 5.21
C TYR A 53 21.27 4.03 4.07
N THR A 54 21.36 5.36 4.04
CA THR A 54 22.39 6.09 3.28
C THR A 54 23.17 6.98 4.24
N PHE A 55 24.47 6.75 4.37
CA PHE A 55 25.41 7.59 5.15
C PHE A 55 25.67 8.97 4.50
N GLU A 56 24.69 9.55 3.81
CA GLU A 56 24.83 10.91 3.28
C GLU A 56 24.16 11.87 4.26
N ASN A 57 25.02 12.65 4.90
CA ASN A 57 24.68 13.59 5.94
C ASN A 57 23.88 14.75 5.31
N GLU A 58 22.55 14.62 5.21
CA GLU A 58 21.65 15.75 4.93
C GLU A 58 21.64 16.69 6.15
N GLY A 59 22.74 17.42 6.36
CA GLY A 59 22.83 18.47 7.40
C GLY A 59 22.74 17.98 8.85
N GLY A 60 23.18 16.76 9.18
CA GLY A 60 23.14 16.22 10.53
C GLY A 60 21.88 15.43 10.88
N ARG A 61 21.03 15.12 9.90
CA ARG A 61 19.77 14.37 10.07
C ARG A 61 19.87 12.96 9.50
N TRP A 62 18.96 12.09 9.95
CA TRP A 62 18.84 10.71 9.46
C TRP A 62 18.35 10.70 8.00
N ALA A 63 19.24 10.39 7.05
CA ALA A 63 18.89 10.25 5.64
C ALA A 63 18.71 8.78 5.27
N PHE A 64 17.53 8.44 4.73
CA PHE A 64 17.23 7.10 4.27
C PHE A 64 17.08 7.10 2.75
N GLY A 65 17.86 6.27 2.07
CA GLY A 65 17.64 5.96 0.67
C GLY A 65 16.46 5.00 0.51
N LEU A 66 15.95 4.88 -0.71
CA LEU A 66 14.96 3.86 -1.05
C LEU A 66 15.62 2.65 -1.70
N CYS A 67 15.10 1.45 -1.45
CA CYS A 67 15.62 0.20 -2.03
C CYS A 67 14.49 -0.75 -2.43
N HIS A 68 14.87 -1.81 -3.16
CA HIS A 68 14.08 -3.01 -3.35
C HIS A 68 15.01 -4.20 -3.06
N GLY A 69 14.99 -4.70 -1.82
CA GLY A 69 16.01 -5.63 -1.34
C GLY A 69 17.42 -5.04 -1.48
N SER A 70 18.30 -5.71 -2.22
CA SER A 70 19.67 -5.24 -2.46
C SER A 70 19.79 -4.13 -3.53
N ALA A 71 18.74 -3.87 -4.31
CA ALA A 71 18.74 -2.83 -5.35
C ALA A 71 18.48 -1.46 -4.74
N LYS A 72 19.38 -0.50 -4.96
CA LYS A 72 19.21 0.90 -4.53
C LYS A 72 18.39 1.68 -5.55
N LEU A 73 17.48 2.52 -5.08
CA LEU A 73 16.66 3.41 -5.90
C LEU A 73 17.23 4.83 -5.87
N LYS A 74 16.82 5.67 -6.83
CA LYS A 74 17.46 6.97 -7.09
C LYS A 74 17.12 8.04 -6.03
N GLU A 75 15.95 7.98 -5.42
CA GLU A 75 15.44 9.03 -4.53
C GLU A 75 15.56 8.63 -3.07
N SER A 76 15.68 9.63 -2.19
CA SER A 76 15.61 9.45 -0.74
C SER A 76 14.17 9.41 -0.25
N LEU A 77 13.95 8.80 0.92
CA LEU A 77 12.65 8.76 1.58
C LEU A 77 12.09 10.19 1.79
N THR A 78 12.95 11.13 2.18
CA THR A 78 12.58 12.55 2.37
C THR A 78 12.05 13.17 1.08
N GLN A 79 12.76 13.01 -0.03
CA GLN A 79 12.36 13.57 -1.33
C GLN A 79 10.98 13.08 -1.76
N VAL A 80 10.72 11.78 -1.57
CA VAL A 80 9.45 11.17 -1.95
C VAL A 80 8.29 11.63 -1.06
N LEU A 81 8.50 11.65 0.26
CA LEU A 81 7.48 12.12 1.20
C LEU A 81 7.19 13.62 1.03
N ASP A 82 8.20 14.44 0.73
CA ASP A 82 8.00 15.86 0.39
C ASP A 82 7.18 16.02 -0.91
N GLY A 83 7.44 15.22 -1.95
CA GLY A 83 6.63 15.23 -3.17
C GLY A 83 5.16 14.83 -2.93
N MET A 84 4.91 13.93 -1.98
CA MET A 84 3.56 13.56 -1.54
C MET A 84 2.88 14.68 -0.76
N ALA A 85 3.63 15.39 0.09
CA ALA A 85 3.12 16.56 0.79
C ALA A 85 2.72 17.66 -0.19
N ASP A 86 3.51 17.89 -1.25
CA ASP A 86 3.18 18.82 -2.31
C ASP A 86 1.90 18.41 -3.06
N PHE A 87 1.69 17.12 -3.31
CA PHE A 87 0.44 16.61 -3.87
C PHE A 87 -0.76 16.91 -2.95
N LEU A 88 -0.66 16.56 -1.66
CA LEU A 88 -1.73 16.78 -0.68
C LEU A 88 -2.04 18.27 -0.48
N LYS A 89 -1.02 19.14 -0.56
CA LYS A 89 -1.19 20.60 -0.54
C LYS A 89 -1.92 21.10 -1.79
N LYS A 90 -1.65 20.50 -2.95
CA LYS A 90 -2.31 20.84 -4.22
C LYS A 90 -3.74 20.31 -4.31
N TYR A 91 -4.01 19.15 -3.71
CA TYR A 91 -5.31 18.48 -3.71
C TYR A 91 -5.74 18.16 -2.26
N PRO A 92 -6.15 19.17 -1.48
CA PRO A 92 -6.40 19.04 -0.05
C PRO A 92 -7.64 18.20 0.30
N SER A 93 -8.43 17.79 -0.70
CA SER A 93 -9.53 16.85 -0.50
C SER A 93 -9.06 15.41 -0.33
N GLU A 94 -7.84 15.08 -0.74
CA GLU A 94 -7.33 13.72 -0.73
C GLU A 94 -6.60 13.41 0.58
N THR A 95 -6.41 12.13 0.85
CA THR A 95 -5.52 11.60 1.90
C THR A 95 -4.69 10.47 1.30
N LEU A 96 -3.50 10.23 1.85
CA LEU A 96 -2.63 9.13 1.42
C LEU A 96 -2.41 8.13 2.55
N LEU A 97 -2.50 6.85 2.25
CA LEU A 97 -2.00 5.79 3.13
C LEU A 97 -0.59 5.41 2.67
N ILE A 98 0.39 5.62 3.55
CA ILE A 98 1.80 5.46 3.25
C ILE A 98 2.37 4.33 4.11
N SER A 99 2.80 3.26 3.44
CA SER A 99 3.45 2.12 4.08
C SER A 99 4.96 2.25 3.98
N ILE A 100 5.65 2.18 5.12
CA ILE A 100 7.12 2.32 5.20
C ILE A 100 7.68 1.11 5.92
N LYS A 101 8.64 0.42 5.28
CA LYS A 101 9.38 -0.71 5.85
C LYS A 101 10.88 -0.54 5.73
N TRP A 102 11.63 -1.18 6.63
CA TRP A 102 13.05 -1.45 6.41
C TRP A 102 13.19 -2.60 5.42
N ASP A 103 13.98 -2.43 4.36
CA ASP A 103 14.11 -3.42 3.27
C ASP A 103 15.55 -3.62 2.79
N GLU A 104 16.53 -3.26 3.62
CA GLU A 104 17.94 -3.45 3.27
C GLU A 104 18.34 -4.93 3.43
N GLU A 105 18.80 -5.51 2.32
CA GLU A 105 19.43 -6.83 2.26
C GLU A 105 20.89 -6.69 1.81
N LYS A 106 21.78 -7.50 2.39
CA LYS A 106 23.16 -7.65 1.92
C LYS A 106 23.31 -8.93 1.10
N LEU A 107 24.23 -8.93 0.16
CA LEU A 107 24.64 -10.14 -0.53
C LEU A 107 25.77 -10.83 0.25
N ASP A 108 25.56 -12.09 0.62
CA ASP A 108 26.62 -13.00 1.07
C ASP A 108 26.82 -14.10 0.03
N GLY A 109 27.84 -13.93 -0.82
CA GLY A 109 27.99 -14.72 -2.04
C GLY A 109 26.84 -14.47 -3.02
N SER A 110 25.99 -15.47 -3.23
CA SER A 110 24.83 -15.42 -4.15
C SER A 110 23.46 -15.34 -3.45
N LYS A 111 23.45 -15.11 -2.13
CA LYS A 111 22.20 -15.07 -1.33
C LYS A 111 21.98 -13.70 -0.70
N SER A 112 20.74 -13.22 -0.77
CA SER A 112 20.27 -12.11 0.06
C SER A 112 20.20 -12.51 1.53
N VAL A 113 20.72 -11.65 2.41
CA VAL A 113 20.65 -11.75 3.86
C VAL A 113 20.01 -10.47 4.40
N PRO A 114 18.85 -10.55 5.10
CA PRO A 114 18.23 -9.39 5.70
C PRO A 114 19.16 -8.71 6.71
N THR A 115 19.26 -7.39 6.64
CA THR A 115 19.97 -6.61 7.67
C THR A 115 19.05 -6.36 8.86
N ALA A 116 19.65 -6.15 10.04
CA ALA A 116 18.89 -5.73 11.20
C ALA A 116 18.21 -4.37 10.89
N PRO A 117 16.91 -4.19 11.22
CA PRO A 117 16.23 -2.92 11.01
C PRO A 117 16.95 -1.78 11.73
N ASP A 118 17.17 -0.66 11.05
CA ASP A 118 17.71 0.52 11.70
C ASP A 118 16.64 1.12 12.63
N TRP A 119 16.91 1.07 13.93
CA TRP A 119 16.04 1.65 14.95
C TRP A 119 15.86 3.17 14.79
N ASN A 120 16.74 3.83 14.04
CA ASN A 120 16.64 5.25 13.74
C ASN A 120 15.62 5.58 12.63
N LEU A 121 15.11 4.58 11.87
CA LEU A 121 14.06 4.82 10.86
C LEU A 121 12.86 5.55 11.46
N ARG A 122 12.44 5.17 12.67
CA ARG A 122 11.32 5.84 13.35
C ARG A 122 11.57 7.32 13.62
N PHE A 123 12.83 7.73 13.89
CA PHE A 123 13.15 9.12 14.15
C PHE A 123 13.01 9.97 12.89
N GLY A 124 13.60 9.52 11.77
CA GLY A 124 13.47 10.22 10.49
C GLY A 124 12.02 10.27 10.00
N VAL A 125 11.29 9.16 10.12
CA VAL A 125 9.86 9.12 9.76
C VAL A 125 9.03 10.05 10.66
N SER A 126 9.25 10.03 11.98
CA SER A 126 8.55 10.92 12.92
C SER A 126 8.80 12.39 12.62
N GLU A 127 10.05 12.77 12.31
CA GLU A 127 10.43 14.14 11.98
C GLU A 127 9.73 14.63 10.70
N ILE A 128 9.66 13.79 9.66
CA ILE A 128 8.96 14.13 8.42
C ILE A 128 7.44 14.22 8.65
N TRP A 129 6.87 13.32 9.47
CA TRP A 129 5.45 13.38 9.83
C TRP A 129 5.09 14.67 10.58
N ASP A 130 5.95 15.09 11.52
CA ASP A 130 5.78 16.34 12.27
C ASP A 130 5.93 17.57 11.38
N LYS A 131 6.92 17.57 10.47
CA LYS A 131 7.14 18.65 9.47
C LYS A 131 5.88 18.93 8.64
N HIS A 132 5.16 17.88 8.23
CA HIS A 132 3.98 17.99 7.37
C HIS A 132 2.65 18.01 8.11
N ASN A 133 2.67 17.95 9.46
CA ASN A 133 1.48 17.85 10.30
C ASN A 133 0.54 16.70 9.88
N TRP A 134 1.13 15.54 9.60
CA TRP A 134 0.41 14.34 9.18
C TRP A 134 -0.13 13.53 10.37
N PHE A 135 -1.05 12.62 10.08
CA PHE A 135 -1.76 11.88 11.12
C PHE A 135 -0.85 10.82 11.77
N LYS A 136 -0.67 10.94 13.09
CA LYS A 136 0.16 10.04 13.92
C LYS A 136 -0.64 9.04 14.75
N GLY A 137 -1.98 9.11 14.72
CA GLY A 137 -2.84 8.26 15.52
C GLY A 137 -2.72 6.78 15.12
N ALA A 138 -3.01 5.90 16.09
CA ALA A 138 -2.98 4.45 15.91
C ALA A 138 -4.37 3.83 15.58
N TYR A 139 -5.38 4.67 15.31
CA TYR A 139 -6.73 4.27 14.92
C TYR A 139 -7.03 4.69 13.47
N TRP A 140 -8.12 4.18 12.90
CA TRP A 140 -8.57 4.61 11.57
C TRP A 140 -9.41 5.89 11.64
N PRO A 141 -8.93 7.01 11.07
CA PRO A 141 -9.62 8.28 11.16
C PRO A 141 -10.79 8.39 10.18
N LYS A 142 -11.69 9.34 10.45
CA LYS A 142 -12.64 9.84 9.45
C LYS A 142 -11.96 10.80 8.49
N LEU A 143 -12.54 10.97 7.30
CA LEU A 143 -11.94 11.80 6.24
C LEU A 143 -11.62 13.23 6.70
N HIS A 144 -12.52 13.89 7.45
CA HIS A 144 -12.26 15.25 7.94
C HIS A 144 -11.02 15.40 8.82
N GLU A 145 -10.54 14.32 9.46
CA GLU A 145 -9.35 14.34 10.30
C GLU A 145 -8.05 14.29 9.46
N VAL A 146 -8.14 13.79 8.21
CA VAL A 146 -6.97 13.42 7.39
C VAL A 146 -6.94 13.99 5.97
N ARG A 147 -7.96 14.73 5.54
CA ARG A 147 -7.88 15.50 4.29
C ARG A 147 -6.66 16.42 4.28
N GLY A 148 -5.87 16.35 3.22
CA GLY A 148 -4.60 17.05 3.06
C GLY A 148 -3.45 16.48 3.92
N ARG A 149 -3.62 15.30 4.53
CA ARG A 149 -2.64 14.64 5.40
C ARG A 149 -2.42 13.19 4.97
N ALA A 150 -1.30 12.61 5.40
CA ALA A 150 -1.04 11.20 5.23
C ALA A 150 -1.29 10.41 6.52
N ILE A 151 -1.59 9.12 6.36
CA ILE A 151 -1.71 8.10 7.40
C ILE A 151 -0.54 7.12 7.23
N LEU A 152 0.22 6.91 8.31
CA LEU A 152 1.34 5.97 8.30
C LEU A 152 0.87 4.53 8.59
N LEU A 153 1.21 3.61 7.69
CA LEU A 153 1.19 2.16 7.92
C LEU A 153 2.63 1.74 8.30
N ARG A 154 2.89 1.64 9.60
CA ARG A 154 4.25 1.50 10.13
C ARG A 154 4.69 0.04 10.12
N ARG A 155 5.68 -0.29 9.27
CA ARG A 155 6.29 -1.64 9.18
C ARG A 155 7.71 -1.66 9.73
N PHE A 156 7.92 -0.94 10.82
CA PHE A 156 9.17 -0.87 11.56
C PHE A 156 8.88 -0.68 13.05
N TRP A 157 9.86 -1.03 13.86
CA TRP A 157 9.73 -0.96 15.31
C TRP A 157 9.50 0.47 15.81
N ASN A 158 8.60 0.62 16.78
CA ASN A 158 8.34 1.86 17.51
C ASN A 158 7.93 1.51 18.93
N PRO A 159 8.38 2.26 19.95
CA PRO A 159 8.03 1.97 21.34
C PRO A 159 6.53 2.20 21.59
N GLU A 160 5.94 1.44 22.51
CA GLU A 160 4.48 1.43 22.76
C GLU A 160 3.93 2.78 23.25
N ASN A 161 4.77 3.61 23.86
CA ASN A 161 4.39 4.91 24.41
C ASN A 161 4.47 6.06 23.39
N GLU A 162 4.87 5.80 22.14
CA GLU A 162 4.95 6.81 21.08
C GLU A 162 3.86 6.55 20.03
N SER A 163 3.01 7.56 19.78
CA SER A 163 2.03 7.49 18.69
C SER A 163 2.73 7.81 17.37
N LEU A 164 2.92 6.80 16.53
CA LEU A 164 3.50 6.94 15.19
C LEU A 164 2.81 5.97 14.23
N GLY A 165 1.61 6.34 13.81
CA GLY A 165 0.83 5.62 12.82
C GLY A 165 0.27 4.28 13.32
N ILE A 166 -0.32 3.56 12.37
CA ILE A 166 -0.96 2.28 12.63
C ILE A 166 0.11 1.19 12.54
N ASN A 167 0.09 0.28 13.52
CA ASN A 167 1.10 -0.77 13.63
C ASN A 167 0.89 -1.86 12.58
N PHE A 168 1.88 -2.03 11.72
CA PHE A 168 2.02 -3.11 10.74
C PHE A 168 3.38 -3.80 10.94
N ASP A 169 3.89 -4.02 12.15
CA ASP A 169 5.24 -4.59 12.37
C ASP A 169 5.35 -6.11 12.07
N LYS A 170 4.23 -6.77 11.71
CA LYS A 170 4.20 -8.15 11.19
C LYS A 170 3.39 -8.28 9.90
N PRO A 171 3.56 -7.42 8.89
CA PRO A 171 2.75 -7.45 7.70
C PRO A 171 3.39 -8.45 6.75
N SER A 172 3.10 -9.72 6.94
CA SER A 172 3.44 -10.68 5.91
C SER A 172 2.38 -10.58 4.81
N PHE A 173 2.81 -10.41 3.56
CA PHE A 173 1.97 -10.67 2.39
C PHE A 173 1.69 -12.18 2.21
N PHE A 174 1.99 -12.97 3.23
CA PHE A 174 1.80 -14.41 3.34
C PHE A 174 1.23 -14.67 4.75
N ASP A 175 0.73 -15.85 5.04
CA ASP A 175 0.32 -16.28 6.40
C ASP A 175 -0.84 -15.51 7.07
N ASN A 176 -1.85 -15.06 6.30
CA ASN A 176 -3.11 -14.49 6.84
C ASN A 176 -2.89 -13.41 7.92
N ALA A 177 -1.99 -12.47 7.63
CA ALA A 177 -1.61 -11.46 8.58
C ALA A 177 -2.78 -10.52 8.92
N ARG A 178 -2.84 -10.13 10.19
CA ARG A 178 -3.83 -9.19 10.71
C ARG A 178 -3.20 -8.39 11.85
N SER A 179 -3.79 -7.24 12.14
CA SER A 179 -3.41 -6.42 13.30
C SER A 179 -3.50 -7.24 14.60
N ASP A 180 -2.47 -7.11 15.44
CA ASP A 180 -2.53 -7.50 16.85
C ASP A 180 -3.08 -6.30 17.67
N GLY A 181 -4.02 -6.56 18.59
CA GLY A 181 -4.54 -5.53 19.51
C GLY A 181 -5.82 -4.80 19.04
N PRO A 182 -6.32 -3.83 19.86
CA PRO A 182 -7.63 -3.24 19.65
C PRO A 182 -7.66 -2.06 18.67
N GLN A 183 -6.52 -1.43 18.38
CA GLN A 183 -6.45 -0.20 17.60
C GLN A 183 -6.02 -0.46 16.15
N GLY A 184 -6.59 0.29 15.21
CA GLY A 184 -6.15 0.30 13.81
C GLY A 184 -6.23 -1.08 13.15
N LYS A 185 -7.39 -1.73 13.24
CA LYS A 185 -7.53 -3.12 12.81
C LYS A 185 -7.37 -3.28 11.30
N TRP A 186 -6.59 -4.27 10.90
CA TRP A 186 -6.40 -4.59 9.48
C TRP A 186 -6.33 -6.08 9.25
N LYS A 187 -6.68 -6.48 8.02
CA LYS A 187 -6.55 -7.86 7.53
C LYS A 187 -5.89 -7.87 6.16
N GLN A 188 -5.04 -8.85 5.95
CA GLN A 188 -4.54 -9.26 4.64
C GLN A 188 -4.48 -10.79 4.61
N THR A 189 -5.08 -11.41 3.60
CA THR A 189 -5.09 -12.87 3.46
C THR A 189 -4.66 -13.22 2.06
N THR A 190 -3.62 -14.03 1.99
CA THR A 190 -2.90 -14.37 0.77
C THR A 190 -2.12 -15.68 0.89
N ASP A 191 -2.54 -16.63 1.72
CA ASP A 191 -1.70 -17.78 2.11
C ASP A 191 -2.13 -19.11 1.47
N PRO A 192 -1.21 -20.00 1.04
CA PRO A 192 -0.23 -20.67 1.93
C PRO A 192 1.23 -20.67 1.47
N LYS A 193 2.13 -20.26 2.38
CA LYS A 193 3.58 -20.53 2.47
C LYS A 193 4.48 -19.65 1.59
N ARG A 194 5.62 -19.26 2.16
CA ARG A 194 6.79 -18.72 1.46
C ARG A 194 7.23 -19.70 0.36
N GLY A 195 6.83 -19.46 -0.89
CA GLY A 195 7.07 -20.35 -2.03
C GLY A 195 6.52 -19.76 -3.33
N ALA A 196 6.82 -20.43 -4.45
CA ALA A 196 6.29 -20.03 -5.75
C ALA A 196 4.79 -20.34 -5.85
N MET A 197 4.00 -19.45 -6.45
CA MET A 197 2.53 -19.56 -6.52
C MET A 197 2.04 -19.58 -7.96
N SER A 198 1.02 -20.37 -8.27
CA SER A 198 0.37 -20.28 -9.59
C SER A 198 -0.40 -18.95 -9.74
N ILE A 199 -0.65 -18.50 -10.98
CA ILE A 199 -1.53 -17.35 -11.24
C ILE A 199 -2.92 -17.56 -10.62
N GLU A 200 -3.44 -18.78 -10.71
CA GLU A 200 -4.76 -19.14 -10.20
C GLU A 200 -4.84 -18.99 -8.68
N ASP A 201 -3.83 -19.50 -7.96
CA ASP A 201 -3.80 -19.42 -6.49
C ASP A 201 -3.58 -17.99 -6.01
N ARG A 202 -2.77 -17.20 -6.74
CA ARG A 202 -2.58 -15.77 -6.47
C ARG A 202 -3.87 -14.98 -6.65
N TRP A 203 -4.66 -15.32 -7.66
CA TRP A 203 -5.99 -14.75 -7.85
C TRP A 203 -6.96 -15.16 -6.74
N LYS A 204 -7.03 -16.46 -6.38
CA LYS A 204 -7.88 -16.94 -5.28
C LYS A 204 -7.60 -16.19 -3.98
N CYS A 205 -6.32 -15.99 -3.67
CA CYS A 205 -5.88 -15.19 -2.52
C CYS A 205 -6.46 -13.77 -2.53
N ALA A 206 -6.28 -13.04 -3.64
CA ALA A 206 -6.84 -11.70 -3.80
C ALA A 206 -8.37 -11.71 -3.66
N GLN A 207 -9.02 -12.66 -4.32
CA GLN A 207 -10.48 -12.79 -4.35
C GLN A 207 -11.07 -13.05 -2.96
N VAL A 208 -10.40 -13.83 -2.10
CA VAL A 208 -10.85 -14.06 -0.72
C VAL A 208 -10.91 -12.73 0.05
N MET A 209 -9.89 -11.88 -0.05
CA MET A 209 -9.90 -10.57 0.62
C MET A 209 -10.89 -9.58 0.02
N LEU A 210 -11.01 -9.55 -1.30
CA LEU A 210 -12.01 -8.70 -1.97
C LEU A 210 -13.43 -9.08 -1.54
N ASN A 211 -13.73 -10.38 -1.45
CA ASN A 211 -15.02 -10.87 -0.99
C ASN A 211 -15.23 -10.59 0.51
N GLU A 212 -14.23 -10.82 1.36
CA GLU A 212 -14.38 -10.55 2.80
C GLU A 212 -14.63 -9.06 3.08
N ALA A 213 -13.92 -8.16 2.40
CA ALA A 213 -14.12 -6.71 2.53
C ALA A 213 -15.54 -6.28 2.12
N LYS A 214 -16.09 -6.96 1.11
CA LYS A 214 -17.41 -6.70 0.54
C LYS A 214 -18.55 -7.21 1.44
N GLU A 215 -18.41 -8.40 1.99
CA GLU A 215 -19.44 -9.05 2.81
C GLU A 215 -19.40 -8.62 4.29
N ALA A 216 -18.30 -8.02 4.74
CA ALA A 216 -18.17 -7.53 6.11
C ALA A 216 -19.06 -6.31 6.40
N ASP A 217 -19.39 -6.11 7.68
CA ASP A 217 -20.13 -4.93 8.14
C ASP A 217 -19.40 -3.66 7.72
N PHE A 218 -20.11 -2.72 7.11
CA PHE A 218 -19.53 -1.48 6.62
C PHE A 218 -18.94 -0.60 7.73
N ASN A 219 -19.29 -0.83 8.99
CA ASN A 219 -18.78 -0.14 10.16
C ASN A 219 -17.93 -1.03 11.07
N ASP A 220 -17.36 -2.12 10.54
CA ASP A 220 -16.49 -3.04 11.29
C ASP A 220 -15.17 -2.42 11.80
N ASP A 221 -14.82 -1.24 11.30
CA ASP A 221 -13.58 -0.52 11.56
C ASP A 221 -12.32 -1.33 11.21
N ILE A 222 -12.41 -2.16 10.18
CA ILE A 222 -11.31 -2.96 9.65
C ILE A 222 -10.98 -2.49 8.23
N ILE A 223 -9.70 -2.23 7.97
CA ILE A 223 -9.23 -2.10 6.60
C ILE A 223 -8.79 -3.46 6.06
N TYR A 224 -9.14 -3.74 4.82
CA TYR A 224 -8.80 -4.99 4.13
C TYR A 224 -7.78 -4.70 3.06
N PHE A 225 -6.72 -5.49 2.97
CA PHE A 225 -5.73 -5.40 1.90
C PHE A 225 -5.84 -6.64 1.01
N ALA A 226 -6.23 -6.42 -0.25
CA ALA A 226 -6.18 -7.42 -1.30
C ALA A 226 -4.99 -7.12 -2.20
N SER A 227 -4.19 -8.15 -2.55
CA SER A 227 -3.02 -7.98 -3.40
C SER A 227 -3.07 -8.94 -4.58
N THR A 228 -2.70 -8.45 -5.77
CA THR A 228 -2.44 -9.28 -6.96
C THR A 228 -0.95 -9.34 -7.31
N CYS A 229 -0.07 -8.95 -6.37
CA CYS A 229 1.37 -8.89 -6.57
C CYS A 229 2.03 -10.22 -6.24
N ASP A 230 2.99 -10.64 -7.08
CA ASP A 230 3.87 -11.78 -6.80
C ASP A 230 5.13 -11.71 -7.69
N VAL A 231 6.15 -12.48 -7.32
CA VAL A 231 7.44 -12.54 -8.03
C VAL A 231 7.95 -13.95 -8.29
N TRP A 232 7.39 -14.98 -7.64
CA TRP A 232 7.91 -16.35 -7.70
C TRP A 232 6.97 -17.26 -8.49
N LEU A 233 7.17 -17.34 -9.81
CA LEU A 233 6.30 -18.16 -10.68
C LEU A 233 6.67 -19.64 -10.64
N GLU A 234 5.70 -20.48 -10.26
CA GLU A 234 5.78 -21.94 -10.45
C GLU A 234 5.15 -22.33 -11.79
N LEU A 235 5.98 -22.64 -12.78
CA LEU A 235 5.54 -23.16 -14.09
C LEU A 235 5.51 -24.70 -14.13
N GLY A 236 5.45 -25.36 -12.97
CA GLY A 236 5.47 -26.83 -12.80
C GLY A 236 6.86 -27.43 -12.57
N ALA A 237 6.89 -28.70 -12.15
CA ALA A 237 8.06 -29.42 -11.60
C ALA A 237 9.31 -29.56 -12.51
N LYS A 238 9.31 -29.02 -13.74
CA LYS A 238 10.41 -29.14 -14.71
C LYS A 238 10.83 -27.82 -15.36
N THR A 239 10.29 -26.68 -14.91
CA THR A 239 10.49 -25.39 -15.56
C THR A 239 11.26 -24.46 -14.61
N PRO A 240 12.30 -23.73 -15.06
CA PRO A 240 13.06 -22.84 -14.18
C PRO A 240 12.16 -21.78 -13.52
N MET A 241 12.43 -21.50 -12.25
CA MET A 241 11.79 -20.43 -11.48
C MET A 241 12.09 -19.09 -12.18
N PHE A 242 11.06 -18.41 -12.66
CA PHE A 242 11.19 -17.16 -13.40
C PHE A 242 10.78 -15.99 -12.50
N TRP A 243 11.65 -14.98 -12.42
CA TRP A 243 11.43 -13.77 -11.63
C TRP A 243 10.86 -12.68 -12.55
N ASP A 244 9.54 -12.58 -12.61
CA ASP A 244 8.86 -11.58 -13.44
C ASP A 244 7.53 -11.12 -12.85
N PRO A 245 7.53 -10.07 -12.00
CA PRO A 245 6.29 -9.46 -11.51
C PRO A 245 5.40 -8.91 -12.64
N SER A 246 5.96 -8.56 -13.80
CA SER A 246 5.16 -8.10 -14.94
C SER A 246 4.32 -9.22 -15.56
N TYR A 247 4.81 -10.46 -15.51
CA TYR A 247 4.05 -11.64 -15.92
C TYR A 247 2.80 -11.83 -15.06
N TYR A 248 2.93 -11.76 -13.73
CA TYR A 248 1.78 -11.83 -12.82
C TYR A 248 0.80 -10.70 -13.08
N ALA A 249 1.27 -9.46 -13.12
CA ALA A 249 0.42 -8.29 -13.35
C ALA A 249 -0.38 -8.42 -14.66
N LYS A 250 0.26 -8.87 -15.74
CA LYS A 250 -0.40 -9.10 -17.03
C LYS A 250 -1.51 -10.16 -16.96
N HIS A 251 -1.28 -11.28 -16.29
CA HIS A 251 -2.24 -12.39 -16.25
C HIS A 251 -3.35 -12.19 -15.20
N LEU A 252 -3.09 -11.40 -14.15
CA LEU A 252 -4.06 -11.06 -13.11
C LEU A 252 -4.90 -9.83 -13.44
N TYR A 253 -4.53 -9.06 -14.46
CA TYR A 253 -5.29 -7.90 -14.93
C TYR A 253 -6.74 -8.25 -15.27
N GLN A 254 -6.96 -9.25 -16.15
CA GLN A 254 -8.31 -9.61 -16.60
C GLN A 254 -9.19 -10.16 -15.46
N PRO A 255 -8.72 -11.11 -14.63
CA PRO A 255 -9.48 -11.54 -13.44
C PRO A 255 -9.91 -10.38 -12.54
N LEU A 256 -9.00 -9.43 -12.25
CA LEU A 256 -9.30 -8.26 -11.43
C LEU A 256 -10.34 -7.34 -12.08
N VAL A 257 -10.18 -7.03 -13.37
CA VAL A 257 -11.13 -6.18 -14.11
C VAL A 257 -12.51 -6.84 -14.14
N SER A 258 -12.62 -8.11 -14.53
CA SER A 258 -13.91 -8.81 -14.59
C SER A 258 -14.57 -8.91 -13.22
N PHE A 259 -13.80 -8.97 -12.13
CA PHE A 259 -14.33 -8.90 -10.77
C PHE A 259 -14.90 -7.51 -10.45
N LEU A 260 -14.14 -6.43 -10.73
CA LEU A 260 -14.53 -5.05 -10.43
C LEU A 260 -15.68 -4.55 -11.31
N THR A 261 -15.84 -5.07 -12.53
CA THR A 261 -16.94 -4.73 -13.45
C THR A 261 -18.19 -5.60 -13.25
N GLY A 262 -18.09 -6.68 -12.46
CA GLY A 262 -19.20 -7.61 -12.25
C GLY A 262 -19.46 -8.56 -13.42
N GLU A 263 -18.48 -8.76 -14.30
CA GLU A 263 -18.52 -9.77 -15.37
C GLU A 263 -18.38 -11.20 -14.83
N TYR A 264 -17.96 -11.37 -13.58
CA TYR A 264 -17.95 -12.65 -12.84
C TYR A 264 -19.33 -13.12 -12.32
N GLY A 265 -20.44 -12.61 -12.87
CA GLY A 265 -21.81 -12.82 -12.39
C GLY A 265 -22.35 -11.61 -11.62
N SER A 266 -23.64 -11.63 -11.24
CA SER A 266 -24.39 -10.50 -10.65
C SER A 266 -23.75 -9.88 -9.38
N GLN A 267 -22.67 -9.13 -9.52
CA GLN A 267 -21.96 -8.49 -8.43
C GLN A 267 -22.56 -7.10 -8.19
N LYS A 268 -23.15 -6.90 -7.01
CA LYS A 268 -23.40 -5.55 -6.49
C LYS A 268 -22.06 -4.87 -6.18
N LYS A 269 -21.91 -3.61 -6.59
CA LYS A 269 -20.76 -2.76 -6.25
C LYS A 269 -20.62 -2.64 -4.72
N GLY A 270 -19.40 -2.56 -4.20
CA GLY A 270 -19.12 -2.72 -2.77
C GLY A 270 -17.79 -2.14 -2.31
N ARG A 271 -17.50 -2.29 -1.01
CA ARG A 271 -16.22 -1.91 -0.40
C ARG A 271 -15.25 -3.05 -0.65
N TYR A 272 -14.08 -2.75 -1.19
CA TYR A 272 -13.04 -3.73 -1.47
C TYR A 272 -11.76 -3.49 -0.67
N GLY A 273 -11.76 -2.47 0.19
CA GLY A 273 -10.58 -2.05 0.95
C GLY A 273 -9.48 -1.53 0.03
N VAL A 274 -8.23 -1.79 0.41
CA VAL A 274 -7.04 -1.43 -0.36
C VAL A 274 -6.71 -2.54 -1.35
N VAL A 275 -6.77 -2.23 -2.64
CA VAL A 275 -6.41 -3.17 -3.71
C VAL A 275 -5.03 -2.81 -4.23
N VAL A 276 -4.03 -3.62 -3.87
CA VAL A 276 -2.62 -3.43 -4.20
C VAL A 276 -2.26 -4.20 -5.46
N THR A 277 -1.70 -3.52 -6.46
CA THR A 277 -1.22 -4.16 -7.69
C THR A 277 0.20 -3.73 -8.04
N ASP A 278 0.95 -4.62 -8.71
CA ASP A 278 2.11 -4.22 -9.50
C ASP A 278 1.63 -3.51 -10.77
N PHE A 279 2.41 -2.56 -11.29
CA PHE A 279 2.10 -1.81 -12.51
C PHE A 279 0.69 -1.19 -12.53
N CYS A 280 0.22 -0.69 -11.39
CA CYS A 280 -1.08 -0.03 -11.27
C CYS A 280 -1.18 1.13 -12.27
N ASN A 281 -2.22 1.12 -13.09
CA ASN A 281 -2.47 2.12 -14.12
C ASN A 281 -3.78 2.88 -13.82
N GLN A 282 -4.07 3.90 -14.64
CA GLN A 282 -5.26 4.74 -14.46
C GLN A 282 -6.56 3.94 -14.57
N ASP A 283 -6.61 2.90 -15.41
CA ASP A 283 -7.82 2.10 -15.62
C ASP A 283 -8.17 1.26 -14.40
N ILE A 284 -7.21 0.50 -13.85
CA ILE A 284 -7.42 -0.26 -12.61
C ILE A 284 -7.73 0.68 -11.45
N SER A 285 -6.97 1.77 -11.33
CA SER A 285 -7.17 2.75 -10.26
C SER A 285 -8.60 3.31 -10.26
N ARG A 286 -9.09 3.70 -11.46
CA ARG A 286 -10.48 4.14 -11.67
C ARG A 286 -11.49 3.07 -11.29
N LEU A 287 -11.33 1.84 -11.77
CA LEU A 287 -12.25 0.74 -11.47
C LEU A 287 -12.36 0.46 -9.96
N ILE A 288 -11.30 0.72 -9.18
CA ILE A 288 -11.31 0.55 -7.73
C ILE A 288 -12.00 1.73 -7.04
N TYR A 289 -11.60 2.98 -7.32
CA TYR A 289 -12.16 4.12 -6.58
C TYR A 289 -13.61 4.42 -6.97
N GLU A 290 -14.06 4.09 -8.19
CA GLU A 290 -15.45 4.30 -8.62
C GLU A 290 -16.46 3.45 -7.83
N GLN A 291 -15.99 2.40 -7.16
CA GLN A 291 -16.82 1.56 -6.28
C GLN A 291 -17.37 2.35 -5.08
N ASN A 292 -16.76 3.50 -4.75
CA ASN A 292 -17.18 4.36 -3.65
C ASN A 292 -18.39 5.25 -4.00
N PHE A 293 -18.68 5.50 -5.28
CA PHE A 293 -19.72 6.45 -5.71
C PHE A 293 -21.05 5.81 -6.12
N SER A 294 -21.09 4.50 -6.11
CA SER A 294 -22.17 3.71 -6.68
C SER A 294 -23.00 2.98 -5.61
N ARG A 295 -23.03 3.56 -4.42
CA ARG A 295 -23.85 3.14 -3.30
C ARG A 295 -25.01 4.11 -3.13
#